data_AF-A0A2H4UEG4-F1
#
_entry.id   AF-A0A2H4UEG4-F1
#
_cell.length_a   1.000
_cell.length_b   1.000
_cell.length_c   1.000
_cell.angle_alpha   90.00
_cell.angle_beta   90.00
_cell.angle_gamma   90.00
#
_symmetry.space_group_name_H-M   'P 1'
#
loop_
_entity.id
_entity.type
_entity.pdbx_description
1 polymer ?
#
loop_
_entity_poly.entity_id
_entity_poly.type
_entity_poly.pdbx_seq_one_letter_code
_entity_poly.pdbx_strand_id
1 'polypeptide(L)'
;MSKAPTRDTYLELQSAYDFFNKTLFENRLPPCLITLQREKHTYGYFSSNRFVERSAGDFTDEIAMNPSYFGIRTIEESLSTLVHEMTHLEQQHFGKPGRGRYHNKEWGKLMLRVGLHPSNTGKPGGKMTGDQMTHYIIPGGVFEKACAELITTNFTLSWIDRFPPIRPSTPLLMPKGISGGDEDEDEDDFTSGYSTLSLSLLLSP
;
A
#
# COMPACT_ATOMS: atom_id res chain seq x y z
N MET A 1 -25.02 12.20 11.03
CA MET A 1 -25.19 11.52 9.73
C MET A 1 -24.83 10.06 9.91
N SER A 2 -25.57 9.13 9.30
CA SER A 2 -25.19 7.70 9.29
C SER A 2 -23.88 7.54 8.50
N LYS A 3 -22.91 6.82 9.06
CA LYS A 3 -21.68 6.46 8.33
C LYS A 3 -22.05 5.68 7.07
N ALA A 4 -21.33 5.89 5.97
CA ALA A 4 -21.56 5.20 4.69
C ALA A 4 -20.28 4.47 4.32
N PRO A 5 -20.02 3.27 4.88
CA PRO A 5 -18.70 2.64 4.87
C PRO A 5 -18.05 2.59 3.49
N THR A 6 -18.79 2.15 2.48
CA THR A 6 -18.32 2.10 1.09
C THR A 6 -17.90 3.48 0.58
N ARG A 7 -18.76 4.49 0.75
CA ARG A 7 -18.47 5.85 0.28
C ARG A 7 -17.27 6.43 1.02
N ASP A 8 -17.22 6.26 2.33
CA ASP A 8 -16.14 6.78 3.18
C ASP A 8 -14.79 6.16 2.75
N THR A 9 -14.71 4.84 2.61
CA THR A 9 -13.50 4.14 2.17
C THR A 9 -13.00 4.61 0.80
N TYR A 10 -13.89 4.74 -0.20
CA TYR A 10 -13.46 5.16 -1.53
C TYR A 10 -13.11 6.65 -1.59
N LEU A 11 -13.74 7.51 -0.77
CA LEU A 11 -13.35 8.91 -0.64
C LEU A 11 -11.96 9.05 0.00
N GLU A 12 -11.67 8.24 1.03
CA GLU A 12 -10.33 8.20 1.66
C GLU A 12 -9.28 7.77 0.63
N LEU A 13 -9.47 6.63 -0.05
CA LEU A 13 -8.54 6.15 -1.07
C LEU A 13 -8.32 7.15 -2.21
N GLN A 14 -9.40 7.77 -2.70
CA GLN A 14 -9.30 8.80 -3.74
C GLN A 14 -8.52 10.02 -3.24
N SER A 15 -8.79 10.48 -2.01
CA SER A 15 -8.10 11.64 -1.43
C SER A 15 -6.60 11.39 -1.28
N ALA A 16 -6.20 10.18 -0.86
CA ALA A 16 -4.79 9.79 -0.79
C ALA A 16 -4.14 9.78 -2.18
N TYR A 17 -4.80 9.19 -3.18
CA TYR A 17 -4.32 9.16 -4.55
C TYR A 17 -4.11 10.59 -5.10
N ASP A 18 -5.11 11.46 -4.98
CA ASP A 18 -5.05 12.84 -5.49
C ASP A 18 -3.94 13.63 -4.80
N PHE A 19 -3.80 13.48 -3.49
CA PHE A 19 -2.76 14.12 -2.72
C PHE A 19 -1.37 13.67 -3.18
N PHE A 20 -1.12 12.37 -3.28
CA PHE A 20 0.19 11.88 -3.71
C PHE A 20 0.47 12.20 -5.17
N ASN A 21 -0.54 12.14 -6.06
CA ASN A 21 -0.37 12.51 -7.47
C ASN A 21 0.11 13.96 -7.57
N LYS A 22 -0.53 14.86 -6.82
CA LYS A 22 -0.11 16.26 -6.72
C LYS A 22 1.30 16.43 -6.16
N THR A 23 1.61 15.77 -5.05
CA THR A 23 2.81 16.06 -4.26
C THR A 23 4.06 15.32 -4.75
N LEU A 24 3.91 14.11 -5.29
CA LEU A 24 5.01 13.22 -5.66
C LEU A 24 5.12 12.96 -7.17
N PHE A 25 4.05 13.22 -7.93
CA PHE A 25 3.96 12.89 -9.36
C PHE A 25 3.57 14.09 -10.23
N GLU A 26 3.67 15.32 -9.72
CA GLU A 26 3.43 16.56 -10.50
C GLU A 26 2.03 16.61 -11.15
N ASN A 27 1.02 15.97 -10.55
CA ASN A 27 -0.33 15.79 -11.11
C ASN A 27 -0.39 15.10 -12.48
N ARG A 28 0.64 14.36 -12.87
CA ARG A 28 0.70 13.79 -14.22
C ARG A 28 0.04 12.43 -14.37
N LEU A 29 -0.27 11.74 -13.26
CA LEU A 29 -0.87 10.41 -13.36
C LEU A 29 -2.33 10.52 -13.81
N PRO A 30 -2.76 9.73 -14.80
CA PRO A 30 -4.16 9.70 -15.21
C PRO A 30 -5.00 9.01 -14.12
N PRO A 31 -6.29 9.39 -13.98
CA PRO A 31 -7.18 8.71 -13.05
C PRO A 31 -7.28 7.22 -13.39
N CYS A 32 -7.42 6.40 -12.35
CA CYS A 32 -7.60 4.95 -12.48
C CYS A 32 -8.65 4.45 -11.49
N LEU A 33 -9.16 3.23 -11.67
CA LEU A 33 -10.03 2.62 -10.68
C LEU A 33 -9.21 2.08 -9.51
N ILE A 34 -9.46 2.62 -8.32
CA ILE A 34 -8.91 2.04 -7.08
C ILE A 34 -9.86 0.95 -6.62
N THR A 35 -9.37 -0.27 -6.40
CA THR A 35 -10.18 -1.42 -5.97
C THR A 35 -9.64 -2.00 -4.66
N LEU A 36 -10.50 -2.75 -3.95
CA LEU A 36 -10.10 -3.50 -2.76
C LEU A 36 -10.12 -4.99 -3.10
N GLN A 37 -8.97 -5.66 -3.01
CA GLN A 37 -8.80 -7.05 -3.45
C GLN A 37 -8.09 -7.88 -2.36
N ARG A 38 -8.68 -9.02 -1.99
CA ARG A 38 -8.11 -9.94 -0.99
C ARG A 38 -7.28 -11.01 -1.66
N GLU A 39 -6.19 -10.59 -2.28
CA GLU A 39 -5.28 -11.52 -2.94
C GLU A 39 -4.18 -11.99 -1.98
N LYS A 40 -3.90 -13.30 -2.01
CA LYS A 40 -2.88 -13.88 -1.15
C LYS A 40 -1.50 -13.32 -1.51
N HIS A 41 -0.67 -13.09 -0.49
CA HIS A 41 0.74 -12.72 -0.63
C HIS A 41 1.02 -11.39 -1.36
N THR A 42 0.05 -10.48 -1.45
CA THR A 42 0.29 -9.12 -1.95
C THR A 42 -0.43 -8.05 -1.12
N TYR A 43 0.24 -6.90 -0.95
CA TYR A 43 -0.35 -5.73 -0.31
C TYR A 43 -1.17 -4.87 -1.29
N GLY A 44 -0.90 -4.97 -2.58
CA GLY A 44 -1.53 -4.23 -3.66
C GLY A 44 -0.96 -4.63 -5.01
N TYR A 45 -1.58 -4.19 -6.10
CA TYR A 45 -1.03 -4.40 -7.45
C TYR A 45 -1.61 -3.39 -8.45
N PHE A 46 -0.87 -3.15 -9.51
CA PHE A 46 -1.29 -2.38 -10.68
C PHE A 46 -1.70 -3.30 -11.85
N SER A 47 -2.75 -2.90 -12.59
CA SER A 47 -3.15 -3.57 -13.84
C SER A 47 -3.54 -2.57 -14.92
N SER A 48 -2.80 -2.57 -16.04
CA SER A 48 -3.03 -1.64 -17.14
C SER A 48 -4.26 -2.00 -17.97
N ASN A 49 -5.07 -1.01 -18.38
CA ASN A 49 -6.27 -1.17 -19.22
C ASN A 49 -7.21 -2.28 -18.72
N ARG A 50 -7.33 -2.41 -17.39
CA ARG A 50 -8.05 -3.50 -16.75
C ARG A 50 -9.56 -3.40 -16.96
N PHE A 51 -10.08 -2.19 -16.95
CA PHE A 51 -11.50 -1.90 -17.05
C PHE A 51 -11.81 -1.12 -18.31
N VAL A 52 -13.05 -1.27 -18.78
CA VAL A 52 -13.60 -0.58 -19.95
C VAL A 52 -14.94 0.05 -19.59
N GLU A 53 -15.13 1.31 -19.96
CA GLU A 53 -16.41 1.99 -19.81
C GLU A 53 -17.43 1.39 -20.77
N ARG A 54 -18.59 0.98 -20.25
CA ARG A 54 -19.62 0.29 -21.04
C ARG A 54 -20.17 1.12 -22.21
N SER A 55 -20.31 2.43 -22.02
CA SER A 55 -20.90 3.35 -23.00
C SER A 55 -19.91 3.84 -24.03
N ALA A 56 -18.78 4.39 -23.59
CA ALA A 56 -17.78 5.00 -24.48
C ALA A 56 -16.77 3.99 -25.03
N GLY A 57 -16.53 2.87 -24.33
CA GLY A 57 -15.49 1.91 -24.68
C GLY A 57 -14.08 2.35 -24.25
N ASP A 58 -13.94 3.45 -23.50
CA ASP A 58 -12.66 3.93 -22.99
C ASP A 58 -12.10 2.99 -21.91
N PHE A 59 -10.81 2.70 -21.98
CA PHE A 59 -10.13 1.87 -21.00
C PHE A 59 -9.55 2.69 -19.85
N THR A 60 -9.52 2.09 -18.66
CA THR A 60 -8.82 2.65 -17.50
C THR A 60 -8.03 1.57 -16.78
N ASP A 61 -6.94 1.98 -16.13
CA ASP A 61 -6.13 1.11 -15.30
C ASP A 61 -6.78 0.82 -13.95
N GLU A 62 -6.19 -0.13 -13.23
CA GLU A 62 -6.52 -0.51 -11.86
C GLU A 62 -5.30 -0.28 -10.95
N ILE A 63 -5.56 0.29 -9.77
CA ILE A 63 -4.71 0.13 -8.59
C ILE A 63 -5.53 -0.63 -7.54
N ALA A 64 -5.16 -1.88 -7.28
CA ALA A 64 -5.77 -2.69 -6.25
C ALA A 64 -5.02 -2.55 -4.93
N MET A 65 -5.73 -2.33 -3.84
CA MET A 65 -5.22 -2.33 -2.47
C MET A 65 -5.77 -3.53 -1.71
N ASN A 66 -4.96 -4.15 -0.85
CA ASN A 66 -5.42 -5.29 -0.06
C ASN A 66 -5.89 -4.87 1.34
N PRO A 67 -7.22 -4.85 1.60
CA PRO A 67 -7.76 -4.36 2.87
C PRO A 67 -7.44 -5.30 4.05
N SER A 68 -7.11 -6.57 3.79
CA SER A 68 -6.82 -7.54 4.86
C SER A 68 -5.54 -7.22 5.63
N TYR A 69 -4.70 -6.32 5.11
CA TYR A 69 -3.49 -5.85 5.78
C TYR A 69 -3.65 -4.50 6.50
N PHE A 70 -4.74 -3.76 6.29
CA PHE A 70 -4.92 -2.41 6.86
C PHE A 70 -4.99 -2.41 8.40
N GLY A 71 -5.47 -3.51 9.00
CA GLY A 71 -5.48 -3.64 10.46
C GLY A 71 -4.11 -3.92 11.07
N ILE A 72 -3.19 -4.53 10.32
CA ILE A 72 -1.90 -5.02 10.82
C ILE A 72 -0.69 -4.24 10.29
N ARG A 73 -0.93 -3.20 9.49
CA ARG A 73 0.07 -2.25 8.99
C ARG A 73 -0.31 -0.86 9.44
N THR A 74 0.68 0.00 9.60
CA THR A 74 0.42 1.42 9.82
C THR A 74 -0.26 2.04 8.58
N ILE A 75 -0.91 3.20 8.76
CA ILE A 75 -1.46 3.97 7.65
C ILE A 75 -0.34 4.34 6.67
N GLU A 76 0.82 4.76 7.18
CA GLU A 76 1.98 5.12 6.36
C GLU A 76 2.48 3.94 5.51
N GLU A 77 2.61 2.75 6.10
CA GLU A 77 2.99 1.55 5.35
C GLU A 77 1.95 1.19 4.28
N SER A 78 0.66 1.28 4.62
CA SER A 78 -0.43 1.04 3.66
C SER A 78 -0.40 2.05 2.50
N LEU A 79 -0.20 3.33 2.80
CA LEU A 79 -0.09 4.39 1.79
C LEU A 79 1.19 4.29 0.96
N SER A 80 2.27 3.74 1.52
CA SER A 80 3.50 3.49 0.76
C SER A 80 3.27 2.42 -0.32
N THR A 81 2.37 1.45 -0.08
CA THR A 81 1.93 0.50 -1.11
C THR A 81 1.12 1.20 -2.20
N LEU A 82 0.23 2.14 -1.86
CA LEU A 82 -0.46 2.93 -2.87
C LEU A 82 0.52 3.69 -3.78
N VAL A 83 1.52 4.36 -3.20
CA VAL A 83 2.54 5.10 -3.97
C VAL A 83 3.45 4.18 -4.80
N HIS A 84 3.71 2.95 -4.33
CA HIS A 84 4.37 1.91 -5.11
C HIS A 84 3.56 1.59 -6.38
N GLU A 85 2.26 1.33 -6.25
CA GLU A 85 1.41 1.03 -7.41
C GLU A 85 1.23 2.26 -8.33
N MET A 86 1.20 3.47 -7.78
CA MET A 86 1.23 4.71 -8.58
C MET A 86 2.53 4.85 -9.39
N THR A 87 3.64 4.27 -8.92
CA THR A 87 4.90 4.23 -9.68
C THR A 87 4.82 3.26 -10.87
N HIS A 88 4.09 2.16 -10.74
CA HIS A 88 3.76 1.30 -11.88
C HIS A 88 2.88 2.03 -12.89
N LEU A 89 1.84 2.72 -12.42
CA LEU A 89 0.98 3.55 -13.27
C LEU A 89 1.82 4.60 -14.03
N GLU A 90 2.72 5.31 -13.34
CA GLU A 90 3.57 6.28 -13.99
C GLU A 90 4.45 5.66 -15.08
N GLN A 91 5.11 4.54 -14.76
CA GLN A 91 5.96 3.87 -15.73
C GLN A 91 5.16 3.38 -16.95
N GLN A 92 3.94 2.90 -16.73
CA GLN A 92 3.07 2.42 -17.81
C GLN A 92 2.75 3.54 -18.82
N HIS A 93 2.50 4.77 -18.34
CA HIS A 93 2.09 5.89 -19.21
C HIS A 93 3.26 6.73 -19.73
N PHE A 94 4.35 6.83 -18.97
CA PHE A 94 5.44 7.78 -19.25
C PHE A 94 6.83 7.11 -19.34
N GLY A 95 6.89 5.80 -19.22
CA GLY A 95 8.13 5.02 -19.22
C GLY A 95 8.09 3.82 -20.14
N LYS A 96 8.94 2.84 -19.83
CA LYS A 96 9.11 1.58 -20.55
C LYS A 96 9.10 0.43 -19.54
N PRO A 97 7.91 -0.08 -19.17
CA PRO A 97 7.80 -1.21 -18.26
C PRO A 97 8.58 -2.42 -18.79
N GLY A 98 9.07 -3.24 -17.86
CA GLY A 98 9.79 -4.47 -18.18
C GLY A 98 8.86 -5.58 -18.68
N ARG A 99 9.42 -6.79 -18.83
CA ARG A 99 8.62 -7.98 -19.12
C ARG A 99 7.73 -8.35 -17.92
N GLY A 100 6.42 -8.51 -18.13
CA GLY A 100 5.51 -9.06 -17.12
C GLY A 100 5.69 -8.41 -15.73
N ARG A 101 6.03 -9.22 -14.72
CA ARG A 101 6.24 -8.78 -13.32
C ARG A 101 7.64 -8.22 -13.02
N TYR A 102 8.50 -8.07 -14.03
CA TYR A 102 9.88 -7.65 -13.80
C TYR A 102 9.99 -6.14 -13.59
N HIS A 103 10.47 -5.77 -12.41
CA HIS A 103 10.77 -4.40 -12.01
C HIS A 103 12.16 -4.02 -12.51
N ASN A 104 12.20 -3.17 -13.53
CA ASN A 104 13.45 -2.77 -14.16
C ASN A 104 14.10 -1.55 -13.47
N LYS A 105 15.26 -1.13 -14.00
CA LYS A 105 16.01 0.01 -13.44
C LYS A 105 15.27 1.35 -13.54
N GLU A 106 14.38 1.51 -14.51
CA GLU A 106 13.60 2.74 -14.64
C GLU A 106 12.57 2.82 -13.51
N TRP A 107 11.80 1.76 -13.27
CA TRP A 107 10.90 1.66 -12.13
C TRP A 107 11.64 1.94 -10.80
N GLY A 108 12.80 1.34 -10.59
CA GLY A 108 13.60 1.56 -9.39
C GLY A 108 14.04 3.02 -9.20
N LYS A 109 14.30 3.76 -10.28
CA LYS A 109 14.60 5.20 -10.22
C LYS A 109 13.36 6.02 -9.87
N LEU A 110 12.19 5.66 -10.40
CA LEU A 110 10.93 6.31 -10.07
C LEU A 110 10.59 6.13 -8.59
N MET A 111 10.74 4.92 -8.05
CA MET A 111 10.58 4.62 -6.62
C MET A 111 11.46 5.52 -5.77
N LEU A 112 12.75 5.60 -6.08
CA LEU A 112 13.68 6.48 -5.36
C LEU A 112 13.25 7.94 -5.41
N ARG A 113 12.80 8.43 -6.57
CA ARG A 113 12.34 9.81 -6.75
C ARG A 113 11.15 10.12 -5.85
N VAL A 114 10.23 9.18 -5.67
CA VAL A 114 9.06 9.35 -4.79
C VAL A 114 9.37 9.06 -3.32
N GLY A 115 10.63 8.77 -2.96
CA GLY A 115 11.03 8.57 -1.56
C GLY A 115 10.86 7.13 -1.04
N LEU A 116 10.69 6.16 -1.93
CA LEU A 116 10.61 4.74 -1.61
C LEU A 116 11.86 4.02 -2.15
N HIS A 117 12.56 3.27 -1.31
CA HIS A 117 13.73 2.53 -1.78
C HIS A 117 13.33 1.13 -2.22
N PRO A 118 13.47 0.77 -3.50
CA PRO A 118 13.15 -0.57 -3.97
C PRO A 118 14.11 -1.59 -3.34
N SER A 119 13.56 -2.73 -2.91
CA SER A 119 14.33 -3.82 -2.31
C SER A 119 13.60 -5.15 -2.47
N ASN A 120 14.28 -6.19 -2.96
CA ASN A 120 13.72 -7.54 -3.04
C ASN A 120 13.57 -8.21 -1.66
N THR A 121 14.15 -7.63 -0.60
CA THR A 121 14.05 -8.11 0.78
C THR A 121 13.24 -7.18 1.69
N GLY A 122 12.77 -6.04 1.17
CA GLY A 122 12.15 -4.97 1.98
C GLY A 122 13.10 -4.29 2.96
N LYS A 123 14.42 -4.54 2.85
CA LYS A 123 15.44 -4.01 3.76
C LYS A 123 16.63 -3.39 3.00
N PRO A 124 17.42 -2.53 3.65
CA PRO A 124 18.70 -2.06 3.10
C PRO A 124 19.60 -3.22 2.67
N GLY A 125 20.32 -3.03 1.56
CA GLY A 125 21.21 -4.05 0.97
C GLY A 125 20.53 -5.05 0.03
N GLY A 126 19.19 -5.03 -0.09
CA GLY A 126 18.48 -5.80 -1.10
C GLY A 126 18.75 -5.31 -2.54
N LYS A 127 18.51 -6.18 -3.52
CA LYS A 127 18.53 -5.82 -4.95
C LYS A 127 17.42 -4.82 -5.23
N MET A 128 17.63 -3.92 -6.18
CA MET A 128 16.67 -2.87 -6.56
C MET A 128 15.83 -3.21 -7.81
N THR A 129 16.02 -4.40 -8.39
CA THR A 129 15.33 -4.87 -9.60
C THR A 129 15.10 -6.37 -9.52
N GLY A 130 14.00 -6.87 -10.09
CA GLY A 130 13.66 -8.30 -10.04
C GLY A 130 12.21 -8.59 -10.37
N ASP A 131 11.86 -9.87 -10.45
CA ASP A 131 10.47 -10.33 -10.65
C ASP A 131 9.61 -10.21 -9.38
N GLN A 132 10.24 -10.14 -8.21
CA GLN A 132 9.60 -9.97 -6.91
C GLN A 132 10.30 -8.84 -6.19
N MET A 133 9.60 -7.72 -6.06
CA MET A 133 10.13 -6.50 -5.45
C MET A 133 9.13 -5.97 -4.44
N THR A 134 9.68 -5.34 -3.42
CA THR A 134 8.95 -4.48 -2.50
C THR A 134 9.81 -3.24 -2.26
N HIS A 135 9.56 -2.51 -1.19
CA HIS A 135 10.32 -1.33 -0.82
C HIS A 135 10.43 -1.19 0.70
N TYR A 136 11.30 -0.27 1.11
CA TYR A 136 11.23 0.37 2.42
C TYR A 136 11.12 1.89 2.23
N ILE A 137 10.52 2.56 3.21
CA ILE A 137 10.40 4.02 3.22
C ILE A 137 11.79 4.62 3.49
N ILE A 138 12.20 5.61 2.70
CA ILE A 138 13.47 6.31 2.92
C ILE A 138 13.29 7.28 4.09
N PRO A 139 14.06 7.13 5.20
CA PRO A 139 13.97 8.07 6.32
C PRO A 139 14.32 9.50 5.88
N GLY A 140 13.50 10.46 6.27
CA GLY A 140 13.58 11.86 5.84
C GLY A 140 13.23 12.09 4.37
N GLY A 141 12.77 11.07 3.66
CA GLY A 141 12.44 11.09 2.24
C GLY A 141 11.18 11.89 1.92
N VAL A 142 10.94 12.13 0.63
CA VAL A 142 9.80 12.93 0.18
C VAL A 142 8.46 12.23 0.42
N PHE A 143 8.39 10.90 0.32
CA PHE A 143 7.19 10.13 0.70
C PHE A 143 6.85 10.32 2.18
N GLU A 144 7.79 10.06 3.10
CA GLU A 144 7.55 10.15 4.55
C GLU A 144 7.01 11.54 4.92
N LYS A 145 7.63 12.60 4.39
CA LYS A 145 7.20 13.99 4.61
C LYS A 145 5.79 14.26 4.07
N ALA A 146 5.52 13.84 2.84
CA ALA A 146 4.20 14.00 2.22
C ALA A 146 3.12 13.19 2.98
N CYS A 147 3.44 11.97 3.41
CA CYS A 147 2.54 11.13 4.17
C CYS A 147 2.24 11.73 5.55
N ALA A 148 3.24 12.27 6.23
CA ALA A 148 3.06 13.00 7.48
C ALA A 148 2.13 14.21 7.31
N GLU A 149 2.32 15.00 6.24
CA GLU A 149 1.40 16.11 5.90
C GLU A 149 -0.04 15.61 5.70
N LEU A 150 -0.23 14.57 4.87
CA LEU A 150 -1.56 14.01 4.63
C LEU A 150 -2.23 13.52 5.93
N ILE A 151 -1.53 12.80 6.78
CA ILE A 151 -2.07 12.28 8.04
C ILE A 151 -2.50 13.43 8.98
N THR A 152 -1.78 14.56 8.99
CA THR A 152 -2.20 15.73 9.80
C THR A 152 -3.50 16.39 9.33
N THR A 153 -3.95 16.12 8.09
CA THR A 153 -5.23 16.63 7.57
C THR A 153 -6.45 15.82 8.03
N ASN A 154 -6.31 15.05 9.12
CA ASN A 154 -7.28 14.05 9.61
C ASN A 154 -7.54 12.90 8.63
N PHE A 155 -6.56 12.58 7.78
CA PHE A 155 -6.64 11.41 6.92
C PHE A 155 -6.65 10.13 7.76
N THR A 156 -7.47 9.17 7.36
CA THR A 156 -7.53 7.84 7.98
C THR A 156 -7.92 6.79 6.94
N LEU A 157 -7.71 5.52 7.30
CA LEU A 157 -8.38 4.38 6.66
C LEU A 157 -9.40 3.86 7.68
N SER A 158 -10.66 4.28 7.55
CA SER A 158 -11.67 4.13 8.61
C SER A 158 -12.12 2.69 8.87
N TRP A 159 -11.93 1.79 7.89
CA TRP A 159 -12.46 0.43 7.93
C TRP A 159 -11.33 -0.58 7.76
N ILE A 160 -11.18 -1.45 8.75
CA ILE A 160 -10.15 -2.48 8.78
C ILE A 160 -10.78 -3.88 8.71
N ASP A 161 -10.07 -4.80 8.07
CA ASP A 161 -10.38 -6.22 8.19
C ASP A 161 -10.01 -6.72 9.59
N ARG A 162 -10.92 -7.47 10.20
CA ARG A 162 -10.79 -8.06 11.54
C ARG A 162 -10.20 -9.47 11.50
N PHE A 163 -10.00 -10.03 10.30
CA PHE A 163 -9.42 -11.35 10.08
C PHE A 163 -8.19 -11.23 9.14
N PRO A 164 -7.11 -10.60 9.60
CA PRO A 164 -5.91 -10.47 8.79
C PRO A 164 -5.26 -11.84 8.53
N PRO A 165 -4.54 -12.00 7.41
CA PRO A 165 -3.88 -13.26 7.05
C PRO A 165 -2.72 -13.61 7.98
N ILE A 166 -2.20 -12.63 8.73
CA ILE A 166 -1.20 -12.83 9.77
C ILE A 166 -1.78 -12.27 11.05
N ARG A 167 -1.84 -13.10 12.11
CA ARG A 167 -2.29 -12.64 13.43
C ARG A 167 -1.20 -11.73 14.02
N PRO A 168 -1.51 -10.46 14.31
CA PRO A 168 -0.56 -9.57 14.94
C PRO A 168 -0.27 -10.06 16.37
N SER A 169 0.96 -9.85 16.84
CA SER A 169 1.36 -10.17 18.23
C SER A 169 0.61 -9.32 19.25
N THR A 170 0.10 -8.15 18.84
CA THR A 170 -0.79 -7.30 19.63
C THR A 170 -2.22 -7.45 19.10
N PRO A 171 -3.23 -7.68 19.96
CA PRO A 171 -4.62 -7.80 19.51
C PRO A 171 -5.06 -6.56 18.73
N LEU A 172 -5.66 -6.75 17.55
CA LEU A 172 -6.42 -5.70 16.89
C LEU A 172 -7.50 -5.18 17.85
N LEU A 173 -7.91 -3.92 17.70
CA LEU A 173 -9.05 -3.37 18.44
C LEU A 173 -10.28 -4.26 18.21
N MET A 174 -10.54 -5.17 19.14
CA MET A 174 -11.72 -6.02 19.11
C MET A 174 -12.85 -5.27 19.82
N PRO A 175 -13.96 -4.96 19.14
CA PRO A 175 -15.17 -4.54 19.83
C PRO A 175 -15.53 -5.62 20.85
N LYS A 176 -15.71 -5.24 22.12
CA LYS A 176 -16.23 -6.15 23.15
C LYS A 176 -17.59 -6.68 22.67
N GLY A 177 -17.70 -8.00 22.46
CA GLY A 177 -19.00 -8.69 22.36
C GLY A 177 -19.36 -9.40 21.06
N ILE A 178 -18.44 -9.68 20.14
CA ILE A 178 -18.75 -10.51 18.95
C ILE A 178 -17.86 -11.75 18.93
N SER A 179 -18.37 -12.86 19.48
CA SER A 179 -17.83 -14.20 19.24
C SER A 179 -18.18 -14.63 17.82
N GLY A 180 -17.19 -14.76 16.96
CA GLY A 180 -17.34 -15.38 15.64
C GLY A 180 -16.31 -16.49 15.52
N GLY A 181 -16.78 -17.74 15.50
CA GLY A 181 -16.04 -18.88 14.98
C GLY A 181 -15.84 -18.71 13.47
N ASP A 182 -14.66 -19.01 12.98
CA ASP A 182 -14.36 -20.34 12.44
C ASP A 182 -12.83 -20.45 12.27
N GLU A 183 -12.34 -21.66 12.45
CA GLU A 183 -10.95 -22.07 12.37
C GLU A 183 -10.59 -22.27 10.89
N ASP A 184 -9.69 -21.43 10.37
CA ASP A 184 -8.84 -21.83 9.24
C ASP A 184 -7.46 -22.11 9.84
N GLU A 185 -7.25 -23.35 10.26
CA GLU A 185 -5.94 -23.93 10.55
C GLU A 185 -5.26 -24.27 9.22
N ASP A 186 -4.33 -23.41 8.78
CA ASP A 186 -3.26 -23.81 7.88
C ASP A 186 -1.97 -23.15 8.41
N GLU A 187 -1.27 -23.86 9.30
CA GLU A 187 0.09 -23.52 9.72
C GLU A 187 1.06 -23.80 8.58
N ASP A 188 1.39 -22.77 7.80
CA ASP A 188 2.60 -22.76 6.97
C ASP A 188 3.61 -21.76 7.58
N ASP A 189 4.62 -22.32 8.23
CA ASP A 189 5.79 -21.63 8.79
C ASP A 189 6.54 -20.88 7.68
N PHE A 190 6.38 -19.55 7.66
CA PHE A 190 7.33 -18.69 6.99
C PHE A 190 7.78 -17.58 7.94
N THR A 191 9.04 -17.70 8.36
CA THR A 191 9.82 -16.69 9.09
C THR A 191 10.04 -15.44 8.23
N SER A 192 8.99 -14.65 8.06
CA SER A 192 9.08 -13.28 7.62
C SER A 192 9.73 -12.47 8.75
N GLY A 193 10.99 -12.09 8.57
CA GLY A 193 11.80 -11.39 9.56
C GLY A 193 11.36 -9.94 9.83
N TYR A 194 10.11 -9.73 10.26
CA TYR A 194 9.67 -8.51 10.92
C TYR A 194 9.85 -8.69 12.43
N SER A 195 11.03 -8.32 12.92
CA SER A 195 11.25 -8.16 14.36
C SER A 195 10.74 -6.78 14.76
N THR A 196 9.67 -6.75 15.54
CA THR A 196 9.27 -5.58 16.31
C THR A 196 10.28 -5.42 17.45
N LEU A 197 11.24 -4.51 17.31
CA LEU A 197 12.06 -4.12 18.45
C LEU A 197 11.23 -3.18 19.34
N SER A 198 10.87 -3.74 20.49
CA SER A 198 10.41 -3.06 21.70
C SER A 198 11.32 -1.88 22.05
N LEU A 199 10.77 -0.66 22.05
CA LEU A 199 11.41 0.49 22.66
C LEU A 199 11.07 0.49 24.16
N SER A 200 11.91 -0.18 24.95
CA SER A 200 11.87 -0.10 26.41
C SER A 200 12.92 0.91 26.90
N LEU A 201 12.44 1.80 27.77
CA LEU A 201 13.11 2.88 28.50
C LEU A 201 14.60 2.71 28.81
N LEU A 202 15.33 3.83 28.75
CA LEU A 202 16.26 4.21 29.82
C LEU A 202 16.19 5.74 30.03
N LEU A 203 15.54 6.12 31.14
CA LEU A 203 15.69 7.41 31.80
C LEU A 203 16.72 7.26 32.92
N SER A 204 17.79 8.05 32.84
CA SER A 204 18.49 8.71 33.97
C SER A 204 19.21 7.82 35.01
N PRO A 205 20.12 8.36 35.84
CA PRO A 205 20.14 9.70 36.47
C PRO A 205 20.61 10.85 35.58
#